data_AF-A0A533U7P9-F1
#
_entry.id   AF-A0A533U7P9-F1
#
_cell.length_a   1.000
_cell.length_b   1.000
_cell.length_c   1.000
_cell.angle_alpha   90.00
_cell.angle_beta   90.00
_cell.angle_gamma   90.00
#
_symmetry.space_group_name_H-M   'P 1'
#
loop_
_entity.id
_entity.type
_entity.pdbx_description
1 polymer ?
#
loop_
_entity_poly.entity_id
_entity_poly.type
_entity_poly.pdbx_seq_one_letter_code
_entity_poly.pdbx_strand_id
1 'polypeptide(L)'
;MNLIGNSTVVIVGIVLVTSLGLLSAISRQTATADPINMKLVVDTTNAKIQDLNNNKQPDAGEFVSIVGTLYATGTENEIGKYRCFFSWGGWANTTEGVSVTPAIQVFDIKGNGTIVAVGDEPSMDAEGKLVDAAIAGGTGNYKSITGIAGLTEHKMEGTKVPFDVVLDIKWP
;
A
#
# COMPACT_ATOMS: atom_id res chain seq x y z
N MET A 1 -70.38 43.70 -10.09
CA MET A 1 -69.91 45.01 -9.59
C MET A 1 -68.55 45.24 -10.22
N ASN A 2 -68.50 46.19 -11.14
CA ASN A 2 -67.28 46.69 -11.78
C ASN A 2 -66.42 47.41 -10.72
N LEU A 3 -65.09 47.30 -10.82
CA LEU A 3 -64.18 48.45 -10.73
C LEU A 3 -62.79 48.06 -11.23
N ILE A 4 -62.49 48.61 -12.41
CA ILE A 4 -61.18 48.77 -13.02
C ILE A 4 -60.45 49.87 -12.25
N GLY A 5 -59.13 49.74 -12.07
CA GLY A 5 -58.29 50.80 -11.52
C GLY A 5 -56.79 50.51 -11.68
N ASN A 6 -56.23 50.93 -12.82
CA ASN A 6 -54.80 50.99 -13.07
C ASN A 6 -54.09 51.91 -12.07
N SER A 7 -52.88 51.55 -11.66
CA SER A 7 -51.78 52.51 -11.46
C SER A 7 -50.44 51.77 -11.48
N THR A 8 -49.74 51.98 -12.59
CA THR A 8 -48.32 51.67 -12.78
C THR A 8 -47.49 52.56 -11.87
N VAL A 9 -46.65 51.98 -11.02
CA VAL A 9 -45.47 52.65 -10.50
C VAL A 9 -44.29 51.72 -10.75
N VAL A 10 -43.47 52.09 -11.74
CA VAL A 10 -42.15 51.52 -11.97
C VAL A 10 -41.21 52.23 -11.02
N ILE A 11 -40.67 51.50 -10.04
CA ILE A 11 -39.43 51.90 -9.37
C ILE A 11 -38.41 50.81 -9.71
N VAL A 12 -37.51 51.17 -10.63
CA VAL A 12 -36.23 50.49 -10.83
C VAL A 12 -35.40 50.80 -9.58
N GLY A 13 -35.18 49.78 -8.76
CA GLY A 13 -34.36 49.88 -7.55
C GLY A 13 -33.48 48.64 -7.44
N ILE A 14 -32.17 48.90 -7.57
CA ILE A 14 -31.09 47.94 -7.72
C ILE A 14 -30.99 46.94 -6.55
N VAL A 15 -30.63 45.72 -6.95
CA VAL A 15 -30.32 44.50 -6.20
C VAL A 15 -29.32 44.70 -5.06
N LEU A 16 -29.62 44.11 -3.89
CA LEU A 16 -28.60 43.48 -3.05
C LEU A 16 -29.15 42.16 -2.51
N VAL A 17 -29.02 41.09 -3.31
CA VAL A 17 -29.19 39.72 -2.83
C VAL A 17 -27.94 39.40 -2.01
N THR A 18 -28.01 39.54 -0.69
CA THR A 18 -27.08 38.83 0.18
C THR A 18 -27.47 37.36 0.11
N SER A 19 -26.84 36.63 -0.81
CA SER A 19 -26.91 35.18 -0.84
C SER A 19 -26.39 34.68 0.50
N LEU A 20 -27.29 34.24 1.39
CA LEU A 20 -26.95 33.27 2.43
C LEU A 20 -26.44 32.04 1.68
N GLY A 21 -25.12 31.94 1.56
CA GLY A 21 -24.45 30.74 1.08
C GLY A 21 -24.72 29.63 2.08
N LEU A 22 -25.76 28.83 1.82
CA LEU A 22 -25.78 27.46 2.31
C LEU A 22 -24.64 26.73 1.59
N LEU A 23 -23.45 26.81 2.18
CA LEU A 23 -22.41 25.81 1.99
C LEU A 23 -22.95 24.52 2.59
N SER A 24 -23.63 23.73 1.76
CA SER A 24 -23.80 22.31 2.03
C SER A 24 -22.40 21.73 2.11
N ALA A 25 -21.90 21.51 3.33
CA ALA A 25 -20.73 20.69 3.55
C ALA A 25 -21.09 19.29 3.05
N ILE A 26 -20.78 19.03 1.78
CA ILE A 26 -20.73 17.67 1.26
C ILE A 26 -19.57 17.04 2.01
N SER A 27 -19.88 16.37 3.11
CA SER A 27 -19.03 15.36 3.69
C SER A 27 -18.76 14.34 2.59
N ARG A 28 -17.64 14.48 1.87
CA ARG A 28 -17.03 13.35 1.17
C ARG A 28 -16.61 12.38 2.26
N GLN A 29 -17.51 11.48 2.60
CA GLN A 29 -17.15 10.28 3.32
C GLN A 29 -16.38 9.44 2.30
N THR A 30 -15.05 9.54 2.32
CA THR A 30 -14.19 8.60 1.63
C THR A 30 -14.54 7.23 2.19
N ALA A 31 -15.19 6.39 1.39
CA ALA A 31 -15.30 4.99 1.71
C ALA A 31 -13.87 4.46 1.80
N THR A 32 -13.39 4.18 3.01
CA THR A 32 -12.15 3.44 3.18
C THR A 32 -12.43 2.03 2.65
N ALA A 33 -11.87 1.70 1.50
CA ALA A 33 -11.96 0.35 0.96
C ALA A 33 -11.37 -0.62 2.00
N ASP A 34 -11.97 -1.81 2.14
CA ASP A 34 -11.44 -2.83 3.05
C ASP A 34 -10.00 -3.20 2.65
N PRO A 35 -9.10 -3.45 3.62
CA PRO A 35 -7.73 -3.85 3.33
C PRO A 35 -7.66 -5.11 2.46
N ILE A 36 -6.70 -5.15 1.53
CA ILE A 36 -6.45 -6.33 0.72
C ILE A 36 -5.57 -7.29 1.52
N ASN A 37 -6.11 -8.45 1.86
CA ASN A 37 -5.41 -9.50 2.60
C ASN A 37 -4.94 -10.61 1.67
N MET A 38 -3.65 -10.96 1.75
CA MET A 38 -3.03 -11.99 0.90
C MET A 38 -2.04 -12.83 1.70
N LYS A 39 -1.70 -14.00 1.15
CA LYS A 39 -0.54 -14.78 1.59
C LYS A 39 0.61 -14.61 0.61
N LEU A 40 1.81 -14.45 1.12
CA LEU A 40 3.04 -14.42 0.33
C LEU A 40 3.88 -15.64 0.73
N VAL A 41 4.46 -16.32 -0.25
CA VAL A 41 5.48 -17.34 0.00
C VAL A 41 6.72 -17.01 -0.81
N VAL A 42 7.84 -16.79 -0.11
CA VAL A 42 9.16 -16.59 -0.71
C VAL A 42 9.90 -17.92 -0.66
N ASP A 43 10.39 -18.39 -1.81
CA ASP A 43 11.28 -19.54 -1.86
C ASP A 43 12.73 -19.06 -1.88
N THR A 44 13.45 -19.32 -0.80
CA THR A 44 14.83 -18.88 -0.61
C THR A 44 15.79 -19.42 -1.66
N THR A 45 15.44 -20.52 -2.35
CA THR A 45 16.23 -21.04 -3.48
C THR A 45 16.24 -20.11 -4.70
N ASN A 46 15.23 -19.23 -4.81
CA ASN A 46 15.12 -18.23 -5.87
C ASN A 46 15.76 -16.88 -5.50
N ALA A 47 16.28 -16.73 -4.28
CA ALA A 47 16.99 -15.52 -3.88
C ALA A 47 18.22 -15.31 -4.76
N LYS A 48 18.39 -14.08 -5.24
CA LYS A 48 19.57 -13.63 -5.97
C LYS A 48 20.32 -12.65 -5.09
N ILE A 49 21.51 -13.05 -4.70
CA ILE A 49 22.41 -12.23 -3.90
C ILE A 49 23.38 -11.58 -4.88
N GLN A 50 23.45 -10.25 -4.86
CA GLN A 50 24.51 -9.53 -5.54
C GLN A 50 25.71 -9.46 -4.60
N ASP A 51 26.50 -10.53 -4.65
CA ASP A 51 27.75 -10.67 -3.92
C ASP A 51 28.82 -9.79 -4.59
N LEU A 52 29.23 -8.74 -3.89
CA LEU A 52 30.20 -7.77 -4.37
C LEU A 52 31.63 -8.24 -4.07
N ASN A 53 31.80 -9.13 -3.10
CA ASN A 53 33.10 -9.55 -2.58
C ASN A 53 33.48 -11.00 -2.96
N ASN A 54 32.59 -11.71 -3.65
CA ASN A 54 32.72 -13.13 -4.04
C ASN A 54 32.93 -14.06 -2.82
N ASN A 55 32.11 -13.86 -1.80
CA ASN A 55 32.11 -14.64 -0.57
C ASN A 55 31.19 -15.87 -0.65
N LYS A 56 31.41 -16.86 0.23
CA LYS A 56 30.56 -18.06 0.29
C LYS A 56 29.15 -17.78 0.84
N GLN A 57 29.00 -16.65 1.52
CA GLN A 57 27.76 -16.12 2.08
C GLN A 57 27.79 -14.60 1.93
N PRO A 58 26.63 -13.96 1.76
CA PRO A 58 26.60 -12.52 1.62
C PRO A 58 27.10 -11.78 2.86
N ASP A 59 27.81 -10.69 2.61
CA ASP A 59 28.30 -9.77 3.64
C ASP A 59 27.24 -8.73 4.02
N ALA A 60 27.36 -8.20 5.24
CA ALA A 60 26.59 -7.04 5.66
C ALA A 60 26.79 -5.86 4.68
N GLY A 61 25.69 -5.33 4.14
CA GLY A 61 25.69 -4.22 3.18
C GLY A 61 25.61 -4.64 1.72
N GLU A 62 25.66 -5.93 1.41
CA GLU A 62 25.33 -6.44 0.08
C GLU A 62 23.83 -6.38 -0.19
N PHE A 63 23.41 -6.58 -1.43
CA PHE A 63 21.99 -6.51 -1.79
C PHE A 63 21.44 -7.88 -2.17
N VAL A 64 20.22 -8.15 -1.70
CA VAL A 64 19.46 -9.34 -2.04
C VAL A 64 18.22 -8.94 -2.80
N SER A 65 17.95 -9.67 -3.87
CA SER A 65 16.67 -9.68 -4.57
C SER A 65 15.98 -11.01 -4.29
N ILE A 66 14.74 -10.96 -3.80
CA ILE A 66 13.90 -12.15 -3.62
C ILE A 66 12.69 -12.09 -4.55
N VAL A 67 12.21 -13.27 -4.93
CA VAL A 67 10.97 -13.43 -5.67
C VAL A 67 10.06 -14.37 -4.89
N GLY A 68 8.85 -13.92 -4.64
CA GLY A 68 7.80 -14.70 -3.98
C GLY A 68 6.56 -14.85 -4.85
N THR A 69 5.67 -15.73 -4.42
CA THR A 69 4.35 -15.92 -5.03
C THR A 69 3.27 -15.43 -4.06
N LEU A 70 2.30 -14.69 -4.60
CA LEU A 70 1.16 -14.17 -3.86
C LEU A 70 -0.05 -15.10 -4.08
N TYR A 71 -0.75 -15.41 -3.00
CA TYR A 71 -1.93 -16.27 -2.99
C TYR A 71 -3.12 -15.56 -2.36
N ALA A 72 -4.32 -15.86 -2.85
CA ALA A 72 -5.54 -15.42 -2.18
C ALA A 72 -5.65 -16.10 -0.81
N THR A 73 -6.02 -15.33 0.21
CA THR A 73 -6.08 -15.79 1.61
C THR A 73 -6.92 -17.05 1.76
N GLY A 74 -6.38 -18.05 2.47
CA GLY A 74 -7.05 -19.32 2.72
C GLY A 74 -7.11 -20.27 1.53
N THR A 75 -6.39 -19.99 0.44
CA THR A 75 -6.38 -20.81 -0.77
C THR A 75 -4.97 -20.98 -1.33
N GLU A 76 -4.79 -21.95 -2.23
CA GLU A 76 -3.57 -22.12 -3.05
C GLU A 76 -3.66 -21.38 -4.40
N ASN A 77 -4.66 -20.51 -4.58
CA ASN A 77 -4.84 -19.80 -5.84
C ASN A 77 -3.82 -18.66 -5.97
N GLU A 78 -2.87 -18.82 -6.89
CA GLU A 78 -1.89 -17.77 -7.21
C GLU A 78 -2.58 -16.54 -7.83
N ILE A 79 -2.36 -15.39 -7.21
CA ILE A 79 -2.91 -14.09 -7.64
C ILE A 79 -1.84 -13.10 -8.09
N GLY A 80 -0.56 -13.46 -8.00
CA GLY A 80 0.50 -12.54 -8.37
C GLY A 80 1.91 -12.97 -7.97
N LYS A 81 2.87 -12.10 -8.22
CA LYS A 81 4.26 -12.25 -7.82
C LYS A 81 4.68 -11.10 -6.90
N TYR A 82 5.60 -11.42 -6.01
CA TYR A 82 6.25 -10.46 -5.13
C TYR A 82 7.71 -10.36 -5.53
N ARG A 83 8.26 -9.15 -5.53
CA ARG A 83 9.68 -8.89 -5.72
C ARG A 83 10.12 -7.92 -4.64
N CYS A 84 11.20 -8.24 -3.96
CA CYS A 84 11.77 -7.35 -2.95
C CYS A 84 13.28 -7.23 -3.14
N PHE A 85 13.77 -6.01 -2.96
CA PHE A 85 15.18 -5.67 -3.00
C PHE A 85 15.55 -5.02 -1.68
N PHE A 86 16.52 -5.58 -0.96
CA PHE A 86 16.92 -5.11 0.36
C PHE A 86 18.40 -5.38 0.64
N SER A 87 18.94 -4.69 1.64
CA SER A 87 20.32 -4.91 2.08
C SER A 87 20.44 -6.15 2.97
N TRP A 88 21.40 -7.04 2.69
CA TRP A 88 21.75 -8.18 3.51
C TRP A 88 22.49 -7.76 4.77
N GLY A 89 22.19 -8.39 5.90
CA GLY A 89 23.05 -8.52 7.10
C GLY A 89 23.52 -7.26 7.83
N GLY A 90 23.39 -6.07 7.23
CA GLY A 90 24.07 -4.85 7.69
C GLY A 90 23.14 -3.75 8.20
N TRP A 91 21.83 -3.93 8.04
CA TRP A 91 20.83 -2.92 8.42
C TRP A 91 19.63 -3.56 9.08
N ALA A 92 19.83 -4.67 9.81
CA ALA A 92 18.89 -5.15 10.83
C ALA A 92 18.83 -4.10 11.96
N ASN A 93 18.28 -2.92 11.66
CA ASN A 93 17.97 -1.94 12.66
C ASN A 93 16.76 -2.47 13.44
N THR A 94 16.71 -2.18 14.73
CA THR A 94 15.50 -2.43 15.50
C THR A 94 14.59 -1.21 15.36
N THR A 95 13.59 -1.29 14.49
CA THR A 95 12.44 -0.37 14.59
C THR A 95 11.58 -0.90 15.73
N GLU A 96 11.51 -0.18 16.86
CA GLU A 96 10.72 -0.57 18.04
C GLU A 96 11.03 -1.98 18.61
N GLY A 97 12.28 -2.45 18.46
CA GLY A 97 12.67 -3.80 18.92
C GLY A 97 12.31 -4.93 17.95
N VAL A 98 11.94 -4.61 16.70
CA VAL A 98 11.71 -5.56 15.61
C VAL A 98 12.90 -5.51 14.65
N SER A 99 13.52 -6.66 14.38
CA SER A 99 14.66 -6.75 13.48
C SER A 99 14.19 -6.64 12.02
N VAL A 100 14.52 -5.53 11.36
CA VAL A 100 14.02 -5.20 10.03
C VAL A 100 15.13 -4.70 9.11
N THR A 101 14.96 -4.84 7.79
CA THR A 101 15.90 -4.30 6.80
C THR A 101 15.20 -3.34 5.84
N PRO A 102 15.77 -2.17 5.53
CA PRO A 102 15.20 -1.27 4.53
C PRO A 102 15.10 -1.93 3.15
N ALA A 103 13.94 -1.77 2.52
CA ALA A 103 13.57 -2.50 1.33
C ALA A 103 12.69 -1.70 0.36
N ILE A 104 12.77 -2.10 -0.92
CA ILE A 104 11.80 -1.76 -1.95
C ILE A 104 11.02 -3.03 -2.28
N GLN A 105 9.71 -2.96 -2.08
CA GLN A 105 8.80 -4.09 -2.21
C GLN A 105 7.84 -3.84 -3.37
N VAL A 106 7.66 -4.84 -4.24
CA VAL A 106 6.79 -4.75 -5.42
C VAL A 106 5.83 -5.93 -5.43
N PHE A 107 4.53 -5.63 -5.31
CA PHE A 107 3.44 -6.58 -5.42
C PHE A 107 2.85 -6.47 -6.83
N ASP A 108 3.05 -7.50 -7.66
CA ASP A 108 2.51 -7.59 -9.01
C ASP A 108 1.25 -8.47 -9.00
N ILE A 109 0.08 -7.83 -8.99
CA ILE A 109 -1.21 -8.51 -8.88
C ILE A 109 -1.73 -8.82 -10.29
N LYS A 110 -1.85 -10.11 -10.59
CA LYS A 110 -2.20 -10.64 -11.91
C LYS A 110 -3.51 -10.04 -12.41
N GLY A 111 -3.45 -9.38 -13.57
CA GLY A 111 -4.61 -8.76 -14.21
C GLY A 111 -5.05 -7.41 -13.63
N ASN A 112 -4.47 -6.96 -12.50
CA ASN A 112 -4.84 -5.71 -11.85
C ASN A 112 -3.77 -4.64 -11.96
N GLY A 113 -2.49 -5.00 -11.82
CA GLY A 113 -1.36 -4.07 -11.88
C GLY A 113 -0.43 -4.21 -10.68
N THR A 114 0.49 -3.26 -10.54
CA THR A 114 1.54 -3.31 -9.52
C THR A 114 1.29 -2.33 -8.39
N ILE A 115 1.72 -2.69 -7.18
CA ILE A 115 1.80 -1.82 -6.01
C ILE A 115 3.27 -1.81 -5.56
N VAL A 116 3.80 -0.62 -5.27
CA VAL A 116 5.16 -0.44 -4.77
C VAL A 116 5.08 0.10 -3.36
N ALA A 117 5.75 -0.59 -2.43
CA ALA A 117 5.97 -0.12 -1.07
C ALA A 117 7.46 0.09 -0.80
N VAL A 118 7.76 1.08 0.03
CA VAL A 118 9.12 1.43 0.46
C VAL A 118 9.10 1.58 1.96
N GLY A 119 10.01 0.88 2.64
CA GLY A 119 10.05 0.84 4.10
C GLY A 119 10.83 -0.36 4.57
N ASP A 120 10.41 -0.92 5.69
CA ASP A 120 11.08 -2.03 6.34
C ASP A 120 10.54 -3.38 5.82
N GLU A 121 11.43 -4.35 5.59
CA GLU A 121 11.12 -5.76 5.38
C GLU A 121 11.44 -6.53 6.67
N PRO A 122 10.56 -7.44 7.14
CA PRO A 122 10.89 -8.32 8.25
C PRO A 122 12.14 -9.16 7.95
N SER A 123 12.99 -9.31 8.97
CA SER A 123 14.06 -10.32 8.95
C SER A 123 13.60 -11.61 9.63
N MET A 124 14.39 -12.67 9.54
CA MET A 124 14.11 -13.96 10.19
C MET A 124 13.92 -13.85 11.73
N ASP A 125 14.46 -12.81 12.36
CA ASP A 125 14.32 -12.56 13.79
C ASP A 125 13.03 -11.77 14.16
N ALA A 126 12.22 -11.41 13.16
CA ALA A 126 10.95 -10.71 13.30
C ALA A 126 9.72 -11.63 13.16
N GLU A 127 9.89 -12.95 13.29
CA GLU A 127 8.78 -13.93 13.21
C GLU A 127 7.58 -13.49 14.06
N GLY A 128 6.40 -13.48 13.43
CA GLY A 128 5.11 -13.15 14.04
C GLY A 128 4.90 -11.66 14.33
N LYS A 129 5.85 -10.79 13.98
CA LYS A 129 5.74 -9.33 14.17
C LYS A 129 5.32 -8.66 12.88
N LEU A 130 4.39 -7.71 12.99
CA LEU A 130 3.99 -6.86 11.88
C LEU A 130 5.09 -5.83 11.60
N VAL A 131 5.45 -5.71 10.32
CA VAL A 131 6.39 -4.71 9.80
C VAL A 131 5.68 -3.92 8.71
N ASP A 132 5.64 -2.61 8.87
CA ASP A 132 4.92 -1.71 7.97
C ASP A 132 5.89 -1.01 7.00
N ALA A 133 5.47 -0.92 5.75
CA ALA A 133 6.09 -0.13 4.71
C ALA A 133 5.08 0.85 4.09
N ALA A 134 5.55 2.03 3.68
CA ALA A 134 4.68 3.01 3.04
C ALA A 134 4.42 2.63 1.59
N ILE A 135 3.16 2.61 1.16
CA ILE A 135 2.81 2.45 -0.26
C ILE A 135 3.16 3.75 -0.99
N ALA A 136 4.17 3.66 -1.86
CA ALA A 136 4.70 4.77 -2.65
C ALA A 136 3.90 5.01 -3.95
N GLY A 137 3.12 4.02 -4.38
CA GLY A 137 2.21 4.15 -5.52
C GLY A 137 1.90 2.83 -6.20
N GLY A 138 1.27 2.91 -7.38
CA GLY A 138 0.91 1.73 -8.15
C GLY A 138 0.60 2.02 -9.62
N THR A 139 0.38 0.95 -10.37
CA THR A 139 0.03 0.95 -11.79
C THR A 139 -1.29 0.21 -12.04
N GLY A 140 -1.80 0.24 -13.27
CA GLY A 140 -3.05 -0.43 -13.63
C GLY A 140 -4.23 0.11 -12.82
N ASN A 141 -4.93 -0.78 -12.12
CA ASN A 141 -6.05 -0.46 -11.24
C ASN A 141 -5.61 0.25 -9.96
N TYR A 142 -4.31 0.27 -9.63
CA TYR A 142 -3.76 0.86 -8.40
C TYR A 142 -3.10 2.22 -8.65
N LYS A 143 -3.51 2.95 -9.69
CA LYS A 143 -2.95 4.27 -9.97
C LYS A 143 -3.32 5.26 -8.86
N SER A 144 -2.33 6.07 -8.46
CA SER A 144 -2.50 7.17 -7.50
C SER A 144 -2.89 6.74 -6.08
N ILE A 145 -2.74 5.47 -5.74
CA ILE A 145 -2.97 5.01 -4.37
C ILE A 145 -1.84 5.44 -3.43
N THR A 146 -2.18 5.57 -2.15
CA THR A 146 -1.23 5.64 -1.03
C THR A 146 -1.69 4.68 0.06
N GLY A 147 -0.92 4.49 1.13
CA GLY A 147 -1.32 3.57 2.19
C GLY A 147 -0.15 2.91 2.90
N ILE A 148 -0.45 1.79 3.56
CA ILE A 148 0.51 0.97 4.29
C ILE A 148 0.46 -0.46 3.75
N ALA A 149 1.62 -1.05 3.53
CA ALA A 149 1.80 -2.47 3.28
C ALA A 149 2.40 -3.10 4.53
N GLY A 150 1.62 -3.94 5.21
CA GLY A 150 2.04 -4.68 6.39
C GLY A 150 2.44 -6.10 6.03
N LEU A 151 3.62 -6.53 6.47
CA LEU A 151 4.11 -7.90 6.34
C LEU A 151 4.28 -8.52 7.72
N THR A 152 3.86 -9.77 7.89
CA THR A 152 4.17 -10.58 9.07
C THR A 152 4.82 -11.87 8.61
N GLU A 153 6.11 -12.04 8.90
CA GLU A 153 6.85 -13.27 8.61
C GLU A 153 6.43 -14.39 9.54
N HIS A 154 6.34 -15.61 9.01
CA HIS A 154 6.11 -16.83 9.77
C HIS A 154 7.30 -17.77 9.65
N LYS A 155 7.33 -18.74 10.56
CA LYS A 155 8.37 -19.78 10.58
C LYS A 155 8.59 -20.40 9.19
N MET A 156 9.86 -20.49 8.78
CA MET A 156 10.27 -21.13 7.54
C MET A 156 9.88 -22.62 7.51
N GLU A 157 9.34 -23.07 6.39
CA GLU A 157 8.96 -24.46 6.10
C GLU A 157 9.82 -25.01 4.95
N GLY A 158 10.92 -25.70 5.30
CA GLY A 158 11.90 -26.14 4.31
C GLY A 158 12.66 -24.95 3.73
N THR A 159 12.44 -24.64 2.45
CA THR A 159 13.02 -23.44 1.78
C THR A 159 12.05 -22.29 1.67
N LYS A 160 10.80 -22.47 2.12
CA LYS A 160 9.71 -21.52 1.95
C LYS A 160 9.54 -20.67 3.20
N VAL A 161 9.52 -19.35 3.03
CA VAL A 161 9.20 -18.37 4.08
C VAL A 161 7.79 -17.84 3.81
N PRO A 162 6.80 -18.19 4.65
CA PRO A 162 5.45 -17.66 4.53
C PRO A 162 5.32 -16.28 5.17
N PHE A 163 4.50 -15.43 4.59
CA PHE A 163 4.12 -14.13 5.14
C PHE A 163 2.60 -13.93 5.05
N ASP A 164 2.04 -13.27 6.05
CA ASP A 164 0.78 -12.55 5.91
C ASP A 164 1.05 -11.15 5.34
N VAL A 165 0.25 -10.75 4.34
CA VAL A 165 0.34 -9.44 3.70
C VAL A 165 -0.99 -8.73 3.84
N VAL A 166 -0.94 -7.50 4.34
CA VAL A 166 -2.10 -6.59 4.42
C VAL A 166 -1.76 -5.31 3.67
N LEU A 167 -2.53 -4.99 2.63
CA LEU A 167 -2.43 -3.71 1.94
C LEU A 167 -3.61 -2.83 2.35
N ASP A 168 -3.36 -1.87 3.24
CA ASP A 168 -4.31 -0.83 3.62
C ASP A 168 -4.21 0.34 2.64
N ILE A 169 -5.09 0.33 1.63
CA ILE A 169 -5.00 1.21 0.47
C ILE A 169 -5.97 2.39 0.61
N LYS A 170 -5.43 3.59 0.48
CA LYS A 170 -6.17 4.84 0.35
C LYS A 170 -6.28 5.22 -1.12
N TRP A 171 -7.52 5.21 -1.60
CA TRP A 171 -7.90 5.61 -2.95
C TRP A 171 -8.10 7.13 -3.03
N PRO A 172 -7.85 7.76 -4.19
CA PRO A 172 -8.08 9.20 -4.41
C PRO A 172 -9.56 9.61 -4.41
#